data_AF-A0A520FHX2-F1
#
_entry.id   AF-A0A520FHX2-F1
#
_cell.length_a   1.000
_cell.length_b   1.000
_cell.length_c   1.000
_cell.angle_alpha   90.00
_cell.angle_beta   90.00
_cell.angle_gamma   90.00
#
_symmetry.space_group_name_H-M   'P 1'
#
loop_
_entity.id
_entity.type
_entity.pdbx_description
1 polymer ?
#
loop_
_entity_poly.entity_id
_entity_poly.type
_entity_poly.pdbx_seq_one_letter_code
_entity_poly.pdbx_strand_id
1 'polypeptide(L)'
;MLGASAAFVEGDDVIGSPQRAEEWNFLYRDFVGAGLALVLVVVAFVVPHLGNETITPIVHRTAKSVRDFADAAPLFGFRDIHFGWGTPVAIVVATAVVVWGPGLAQTLSWRRLTVGVWLVSAAWAMALALVDGWQRGFAGRLTSTDEYLHEVPGITDIPATLRGFADRILDLQPDSWTTHVAGHPPGALLTFVWLDRIGLDGGAWASALCVAVGSSAGAAVIVSVRALGDEAMARRAAPFLVLAPAAIWVAVSADALFAGVVAWGIALLALAAGRAVRHPVPVAVGAGVLLGFGVYLNYGLGLMAIPAVAVLVIARTARPLVGALVGALAVAAVFTAYGFWWFDGYQLVQERYYQGIASDRPFAYWGWANFASLVCAVGLAVPAALPRVLAWSRIRTLSPVPVLVLSALLAVVIADLSALSKAETERIWLPFEMWLLAAPALLPRGSHRFWLAVQALGALAVTHLLFTNW
;
A
#
# COMPACT_ATOMS: atom_id res chain seq x y z
N MET A 1 10.31 -49.14 -70.45
CA MET A 1 10.48 -50.34 -69.61
C MET A 1 11.54 -50.03 -68.57
N LEU A 2 11.16 -50.09 -67.28
CA LEU A 2 11.97 -50.21 -66.05
C LEU A 2 13.13 -49.23 -65.80
N GLY A 3 13.08 -48.50 -64.68
CA GLY A 3 14.24 -47.81 -64.08
C GLY A 3 13.90 -46.83 -62.93
N ALA A 4 14.11 -47.30 -61.70
CA ALA A 4 14.02 -46.71 -60.36
C ALA A 4 14.32 -45.21 -60.11
N SER A 5 13.66 -44.61 -59.10
CA SER A 5 14.28 -44.18 -57.81
C SER A 5 13.32 -43.34 -56.96
N ALA A 6 13.25 -43.66 -55.66
CA ALA A 6 12.53 -42.92 -54.63
C ALA A 6 13.22 -41.58 -54.27
N ALA A 7 12.44 -40.62 -53.78
CA ALA A 7 12.92 -39.55 -52.91
C ALA A 7 11.86 -39.22 -51.86
N PHE A 8 12.19 -39.57 -50.61
CA PHE A 8 11.60 -39.04 -49.41
C PHE A 8 11.76 -37.51 -49.39
N VAL A 9 10.70 -36.79 -49.04
CA VAL A 9 10.83 -35.46 -48.42
C VAL A 9 10.20 -35.57 -47.04
N GLU A 10 11.05 -35.92 -46.10
CA GLU A 10 10.93 -35.63 -44.68
C GLU A 10 11.30 -34.16 -44.51
N GLY A 11 10.43 -33.34 -43.90
CA GLY A 11 10.68 -31.92 -43.76
C GLY A 11 9.55 -31.16 -43.06
N ASP A 12 9.78 -30.93 -41.76
CA ASP A 12 9.36 -29.80 -40.93
C ASP A 12 7.87 -29.61 -40.58
N ASP A 13 7.53 -29.93 -39.31
CA ASP A 13 6.87 -28.98 -38.36
C ASP A 13 6.38 -29.63 -37.04
N VAL A 14 7.07 -30.65 -36.51
CA VAL A 14 6.72 -31.26 -35.20
C VAL A 14 7.76 -30.92 -34.12
N ILE A 15 8.11 -29.64 -33.95
CA ILE A 15 8.73 -29.15 -32.70
C ILE A 15 8.17 -27.76 -32.39
N GLY A 16 7.08 -27.69 -31.63
CA GLY A 16 6.74 -26.49 -30.87
C GLY A 16 7.88 -26.17 -29.92
N SER A 17 8.56 -25.04 -30.12
CA SER A 17 9.80 -24.69 -29.44
C SER A 17 9.72 -24.75 -27.89
N PRO A 18 10.83 -25.04 -27.19
CA PRO A 18 10.92 -24.97 -25.72
C PRO A 18 10.39 -23.64 -25.14
N GLN A 19 10.55 -22.54 -25.89
CA GLN A 19 10.01 -21.23 -25.53
C GLN A 19 8.48 -21.21 -25.45
N ARG A 20 7.78 -21.88 -26.37
CA ARG A 20 6.32 -21.99 -26.32
C ARG A 20 5.88 -22.77 -25.08
N ALA A 21 6.56 -23.87 -24.75
CA ALA A 21 6.27 -24.66 -23.55
C ALA A 21 6.54 -23.87 -22.26
N GLU A 22 7.61 -23.09 -22.20
CA GLU A 22 7.89 -22.18 -21.08
C GLU A 22 6.81 -21.09 -20.96
N GLU A 23 6.40 -20.45 -22.06
CA GLU A 23 5.33 -19.44 -22.08
C GLU A 23 3.99 -20.00 -21.58
N TRP A 24 3.60 -21.19 -22.01
CA TRP A 24 2.38 -21.87 -21.54
C TRP A 24 2.44 -22.24 -20.05
N ASN A 25 3.58 -22.75 -19.58
CA ASN A 25 3.79 -23.05 -18.15
C ASN A 25 3.67 -21.81 -17.27
N PHE A 26 4.17 -20.68 -17.77
CA PHE A 26 4.05 -19.40 -17.09
C PHE A 26 2.60 -18.90 -17.06
N LEU A 27 1.87 -18.97 -18.18
CA LEU A 27 0.44 -18.62 -18.19
C LEU A 27 -0.37 -19.43 -17.17
N TYR A 28 -0.15 -20.74 -17.10
CA TYR A 28 -0.83 -21.61 -16.14
C TYR A 28 -0.53 -21.20 -14.68
N ARG A 29 0.75 -20.98 -14.35
CA ARG A 29 1.17 -20.56 -13.01
C ARG A 29 0.57 -19.21 -12.61
N ASP A 30 0.37 -18.30 -13.56
CA ASP A 30 -0.24 -16.99 -13.32
C ASP A 30 -1.70 -17.14 -12.89
N PHE A 31 -2.47 -17.94 -13.63
CA PHE A 31 -3.86 -18.23 -13.30
C PHE A 31 -4.00 -19.03 -12.01
N VAL A 32 -3.07 -19.94 -11.70
CA VAL A 32 -3.05 -20.64 -10.41
C VAL A 32 -2.80 -19.67 -9.26
N GLY A 33 -1.82 -18.77 -9.39
CA GLY A 33 -1.54 -17.74 -8.38
C GLY A 33 -2.75 -16.84 -8.11
N ALA A 34 -3.39 -16.33 -9.18
CA ALA A 34 -4.61 -15.55 -9.07
C ALA A 34 -5.79 -16.37 -8.51
N GLY A 35 -5.96 -17.62 -8.94
CA GLY A 35 -7.03 -18.50 -8.51
C GLY A 35 -6.96 -18.84 -7.02
N LEU A 36 -5.77 -19.16 -6.52
CA LEU A 36 -5.54 -19.41 -5.08
C LEU A 36 -5.84 -18.16 -4.24
N ALA A 37 -5.41 -16.98 -4.71
CA ALA A 37 -5.71 -15.72 -4.04
C ALA A 37 -7.21 -15.39 -4.05
N LEU A 38 -7.91 -15.65 -5.17
CA LEU A 38 -9.35 -15.50 -5.26
C LEU A 38 -10.07 -16.46 -4.30
N VAL A 39 -9.64 -17.72 -4.21
CA VAL A 39 -10.19 -18.68 -3.24
C VAL A 39 -9.98 -18.17 -1.81
N LEU A 40 -8.79 -17.68 -1.47
CA LEU A 40 -8.51 -17.08 -0.16
C LEU A 40 -9.48 -15.93 0.15
N VAL A 41 -9.70 -15.02 -0.82
CA VAL A 41 -10.65 -13.91 -0.68
C VAL A 41 -12.07 -14.42 -0.47
N VAL A 42 -12.56 -15.32 -1.32
CA VAL A 42 -13.91 -15.90 -1.20
C VAL A 42 -14.09 -16.60 0.14
N VAL A 43 -13.13 -17.41 0.57
CA VAL A 43 -13.15 -18.09 1.87
C VAL A 43 -13.21 -17.07 3.02
N ALA A 44 -12.43 -15.99 2.96
CA ALA A 44 -12.47 -14.94 3.97
C ALA A 44 -13.84 -14.27 4.07
N PHE A 45 -14.51 -13.97 2.94
CA PHE A 45 -15.85 -13.40 2.97
C PHE A 45 -16.93 -14.40 3.43
N VAL A 46 -16.78 -15.69 3.13
CA VAL A 46 -17.81 -16.71 3.41
C VAL A 46 -17.74 -17.22 4.86
N VAL A 47 -16.54 -17.51 5.38
CA VAL A 47 -16.36 -18.13 6.71
C VAL A 47 -17.09 -17.41 7.84
N PRO A 48 -17.08 -16.06 7.94
CA PRO A 48 -17.83 -15.32 8.96
C PRO A 48 -19.33 -15.65 9.02
N HIS A 49 -19.91 -16.05 7.88
CA HIS A 49 -21.34 -16.30 7.69
C HIS A 49 -21.74 -17.76 7.96
N LEU A 50 -20.78 -18.66 8.19
CA LEU A 50 -21.04 -20.08 8.43
C LEU A 50 -21.44 -20.38 9.90
N GLY A 51 -21.51 -19.37 10.76
CA GLY A 51 -21.92 -19.55 12.17
C GLY A 51 -20.87 -20.25 13.05
N ASN A 52 -19.60 -20.26 12.64
CA ASN A 52 -18.52 -20.84 13.43
C ASN A 52 -18.06 -19.86 14.53
N GLU A 53 -18.17 -20.25 15.79
CA GLU A 53 -17.75 -19.43 16.94
C GLU A 53 -16.23 -19.36 17.12
N THR A 54 -15.50 -20.36 16.63
CA THR A 54 -14.04 -20.46 16.74
C THR A 54 -13.31 -19.62 15.69
N ILE A 55 -13.88 -19.51 14.48
CA ILE A 55 -13.30 -18.76 13.36
C ILE A 55 -14.28 -17.67 12.97
N THR A 56 -14.19 -16.54 13.68
CA THR A 56 -15.09 -15.39 13.57
C THR A 56 -14.31 -14.09 13.43
N PRO A 57 -14.80 -13.09 12.68
CA PRO A 57 -14.16 -11.77 12.64
C PRO A 57 -14.27 -11.01 13.96
N ILE A 58 -15.28 -11.32 14.79
CA ILE A 58 -15.49 -10.67 16.08
C ILE A 58 -15.99 -11.67 17.14
N VAL A 59 -15.40 -11.62 18.34
CA VAL A 59 -15.83 -12.33 19.56
C VAL A 59 -16.76 -11.38 20.33
N HIS A 60 -17.71 -11.91 21.12
CA HIS A 60 -18.78 -11.11 21.76
C HIS A 60 -19.73 -10.42 20.75
N ARG A 61 -20.25 -11.22 19.80
CA ARG A 61 -21.15 -10.75 18.74
C ARG A 61 -22.43 -10.13 19.32
N THR A 62 -22.61 -8.83 19.08
CA THR A 62 -23.92 -8.17 19.14
C THR A 62 -24.32 -7.76 17.73
N ALA A 63 -25.62 -7.59 17.46
CA ALA A 63 -26.07 -7.11 16.15
C ALA A 63 -25.45 -5.76 15.77
N LYS A 64 -25.11 -4.94 16.77
CA LYS A 64 -24.41 -3.67 16.58
C LYS A 64 -22.92 -3.89 16.26
N SER A 65 -22.20 -4.67 17.06
CA SER A 65 -20.75 -4.87 16.84
C SER A 65 -20.44 -5.59 15.52
N VAL A 66 -21.31 -6.50 15.06
CA VAL A 66 -21.17 -7.11 13.74
C VAL A 66 -21.36 -6.08 12.63
N ARG A 67 -22.39 -5.23 12.72
CA ARG A 67 -22.66 -4.19 11.73
C ARG A 67 -21.51 -3.18 11.64
N ASP A 68 -21.02 -2.73 12.79
CA ASP A 68 -20.06 -1.65 12.87
C ASP A 68 -18.64 -2.11 12.51
N PHE A 69 -18.29 -3.38 12.78
CA PHE A 69 -16.90 -3.85 12.67
C PHE A 69 -16.66 -5.09 11.80
N ALA A 70 -17.69 -5.80 11.33
CA ALA A 70 -17.51 -7.10 10.68
C ALA A 70 -18.47 -7.41 9.50
N ASP A 71 -19.35 -6.49 9.10
CA ASP A 71 -20.37 -6.76 8.07
C ASP A 71 -19.76 -7.09 6.70
N ALA A 72 -18.72 -6.35 6.31
CA ALA A 72 -17.97 -6.60 5.08
C ALA A 72 -16.66 -7.39 5.30
N ALA A 73 -16.49 -8.08 6.45
CA ALA A 73 -15.27 -8.82 6.73
C ALA A 73 -14.90 -9.76 5.56
N PRO A 74 -13.63 -9.76 5.10
CA PRO A 74 -12.43 -9.24 5.76
C PRO A 74 -12.14 -7.75 5.57
N LEU A 75 -12.93 -7.00 4.79
CA LEU A 75 -12.74 -5.56 4.62
C LEU A 75 -13.50 -4.78 5.69
N PHE A 76 -12.95 -3.65 6.12
CA PHE A 76 -13.57 -2.80 7.11
C PHE A 76 -14.57 -1.83 6.48
N GLY A 77 -15.84 -2.19 6.62
CA GLY A 77 -16.97 -1.47 6.06
C GLY A 77 -18.24 -2.30 6.15
N PHE A 78 -19.24 -1.91 5.39
CA PHE A 78 -20.52 -2.57 5.33
C PHE A 78 -21.03 -2.70 3.91
N ARG A 79 -21.91 -3.67 3.68
CA ARG A 79 -22.50 -3.94 2.38
C ARG A 79 -23.47 -2.82 2.02
N ASP A 80 -23.18 -2.13 0.94
CA ASP A 80 -23.99 -1.02 0.45
C ASP A 80 -23.78 -0.93 -1.06
N ILE A 81 -24.82 -1.20 -1.84
CA ILE A 81 -24.74 -1.05 -3.29
C ILE A 81 -25.01 0.41 -3.61
N HIS A 82 -23.97 1.11 -4.07
CA HIS A 82 -24.06 2.54 -4.32
C HIS A 82 -23.39 2.93 -5.64
N PHE A 83 -23.84 4.06 -6.19
CA PHE A 83 -23.32 4.65 -7.42
C PHE A 83 -23.36 6.17 -7.29
N GLY A 84 -22.40 6.86 -7.89
CA GLY A 84 -22.35 8.32 -7.85
C GLY A 84 -21.58 8.92 -9.00
N TRP A 85 -21.33 10.23 -8.92
CA TRP A 85 -20.66 10.98 -9.98
C TRP A 85 -19.22 10.50 -10.25
N GLY A 86 -18.57 9.90 -9.27
CA GLY A 86 -17.28 9.25 -9.42
C GLY A 86 -17.28 8.03 -10.35
N THR A 87 -18.40 7.28 -10.41
CA THR A 87 -18.52 6.03 -11.18
C THR A 87 -18.17 6.20 -12.67
N PRO A 88 -18.80 7.11 -13.45
CA PRO A 88 -18.46 7.29 -14.86
C PRO A 88 -17.01 7.75 -15.05
N VAL A 89 -16.49 8.60 -14.16
CA VAL A 89 -15.10 9.06 -14.22
C VAL A 89 -14.13 7.90 -14.01
N ALA A 90 -14.40 7.04 -13.02
CA ALA A 90 -13.60 5.86 -12.74
C ALA A 90 -13.59 4.92 -13.94
N ILE A 91 -14.74 4.64 -14.55
CA ILE A 91 -14.83 3.79 -15.76
C ILE A 91 -14.00 4.38 -16.91
N VAL A 92 -14.04 5.69 -17.13
CA VAL A 92 -13.24 6.36 -18.16
C VAL A 92 -11.74 6.25 -17.88
N VAL A 93 -11.31 6.53 -16.64
CA VAL A 93 -9.89 6.42 -16.23
C VAL A 93 -9.40 4.98 -16.38
N ALA A 94 -10.17 4.01 -15.88
CA ALA A 94 -9.86 2.58 -16.00
C ALA A 94 -9.71 2.16 -17.46
N THR A 95 -10.69 2.49 -18.31
CA THR A 95 -10.65 2.17 -19.74
C THR A 95 -9.43 2.80 -20.41
N ALA A 96 -9.14 4.07 -20.10
CA ALA A 96 -8.03 4.78 -20.70
C ALA A 96 -6.67 4.17 -20.34
N VAL A 97 -6.46 3.81 -19.07
CA VAL A 97 -5.22 3.21 -18.61
C VAL A 97 -5.09 1.76 -19.12
N VAL A 98 -6.17 0.98 -19.16
CA VAL A 98 -6.14 -0.38 -19.73
C VAL A 98 -5.78 -0.36 -21.22
N VAL A 99 -6.37 0.53 -22.01
CA VAL A 99 -6.18 0.56 -23.46
C VAL A 99 -4.83 1.19 -23.83
N TRP A 100 -4.51 2.37 -23.28
CA TRP A 100 -3.36 3.17 -23.69
C TRP A 100 -2.19 3.16 -22.70
N GLY A 101 -2.43 2.88 -21.42
CA GLY A 101 -1.44 2.97 -20.34
C GLY A 101 -0.15 2.18 -20.62
N PRO A 102 -0.22 0.87 -20.94
CA PRO A 102 0.99 0.09 -21.25
C PRO A 102 1.81 0.66 -22.41
N GLY A 103 1.16 1.19 -23.45
CA GLY A 103 1.85 1.77 -24.61
C GLY A 103 2.49 3.12 -24.28
N LEU A 104 1.71 4.02 -23.65
CA LEU A 104 2.17 5.36 -23.27
C LEU A 104 3.33 5.30 -22.27
N ALA A 105 3.29 4.37 -21.31
CA ALA A 105 4.35 4.24 -20.32
C ALA A 105 5.72 3.90 -20.93
N GLN A 106 5.74 3.23 -22.10
CA GLN A 106 6.98 2.93 -22.81
C GLN A 106 7.54 4.11 -23.62
N THR A 107 6.68 5.03 -24.07
CA THR A 107 7.06 6.10 -25.01
C THR A 107 7.22 7.47 -24.36
N LEU A 108 6.54 7.72 -23.23
CA LEU A 108 6.62 9.00 -22.54
C LEU A 108 8.04 9.28 -22.04
N SER A 109 8.45 10.56 -22.08
CA SER A 109 9.67 10.98 -21.41
C SER A 109 9.55 10.70 -19.91
N TRP A 110 10.68 10.39 -19.26
CA TRP A 110 10.68 9.98 -17.85
C TRP A 110 9.94 10.96 -16.94
N ARG A 111 10.17 12.27 -17.10
CA ARG A 111 9.48 13.31 -16.32
C ARG A 111 7.96 13.27 -16.51
N ARG A 112 7.49 13.11 -17.75
CA ARG A 112 6.06 13.03 -18.06
C ARG A 112 5.45 11.75 -17.51
N LEU A 113 6.18 10.64 -17.53
CA LEU A 113 5.74 9.38 -16.94
C LEU A 113 5.58 9.52 -15.41
N THR A 114 6.57 10.07 -14.71
CA THR A 114 6.50 10.22 -13.24
C THR A 114 5.36 11.14 -12.80
N VAL A 115 5.22 12.30 -13.43
CA VAL A 115 4.09 13.21 -13.15
C VAL A 115 2.76 12.58 -13.56
N GLY A 116 2.73 11.89 -14.71
CA GLY A 116 1.53 11.19 -15.18
C GLY A 116 1.07 10.10 -14.23
N VAL A 117 1.98 9.28 -13.70
CA VAL A 117 1.64 8.26 -12.69
C VAL A 117 1.00 8.91 -11.47
N TRP A 118 1.60 9.97 -10.93
CA TRP A 118 1.03 10.67 -9.78
C TRP A 118 -0.36 11.25 -10.07
N LEU A 119 -0.49 12.03 -11.15
CA LEU A 119 -1.76 12.72 -11.47
C LEU A 119 -2.88 11.75 -11.82
N VAL A 120 -2.60 10.67 -12.56
CA VAL A 120 -3.63 9.68 -12.88
C VAL A 120 -3.97 8.81 -11.66
N SER A 121 -3.01 8.48 -10.79
CA SER A 121 -3.30 7.84 -9.49
C SER A 121 -4.19 8.74 -8.62
N ALA A 122 -3.94 10.05 -8.58
CA ALA A 122 -4.77 11.00 -7.84
C ALA A 122 -6.18 11.09 -8.44
N ALA A 123 -6.29 11.15 -9.77
CA ALA A 123 -7.58 11.16 -10.47
C ALA A 123 -8.36 9.86 -10.25
N TRP A 124 -7.67 8.71 -10.23
CA TRP A 124 -8.26 7.40 -9.93
C TRP A 124 -8.78 7.33 -8.50
N ALA A 125 -7.96 7.69 -7.51
CA ALA A 125 -8.37 7.75 -6.11
C ALA A 125 -9.56 8.70 -5.89
N MET A 126 -9.54 9.87 -6.53
CA MET A 126 -10.63 10.84 -6.44
C MET A 126 -11.90 10.36 -7.13
N ALA A 127 -11.78 9.69 -8.27
CA ALA A 127 -12.94 9.11 -8.95
C ALA A 127 -13.62 8.04 -8.10
N LEU A 128 -12.85 7.22 -7.38
CA LEU A 128 -13.41 6.21 -6.46
C LEU A 128 -14.06 6.87 -5.23
N ALA A 129 -13.39 7.84 -4.59
CA ALA A 129 -13.94 8.56 -3.44
C ALA A 129 -15.25 9.31 -3.78
N LEU A 130 -15.33 9.91 -4.97
CA LEU A 130 -16.52 10.64 -5.42
C LEU A 130 -17.68 9.74 -5.87
N VAL A 131 -17.53 8.41 -5.82
CA VAL A 131 -18.69 7.50 -5.92
C VAL A 131 -19.63 7.76 -4.73
N ASP A 132 -19.08 8.00 -3.53
CA ASP A 132 -19.85 8.38 -2.34
C ASP A 132 -20.17 9.87 -2.27
N GLY A 133 -19.72 10.66 -3.26
CA GLY A 133 -19.91 12.11 -3.32
C GLY A 133 -18.96 12.91 -2.41
N TRP A 134 -18.98 14.24 -2.55
CA TRP A 134 -18.00 15.12 -1.91
C TRP A 134 -17.98 15.04 -0.38
N GLN A 135 -19.15 15.04 0.27
CA GLN A 135 -19.19 15.09 1.73
C GLN A 135 -18.96 13.72 2.36
N ARG A 136 -19.73 12.71 1.95
CA ARG A 136 -19.64 11.36 2.51
C ARG A 136 -18.33 10.69 2.10
N GLY A 137 -17.90 10.84 0.85
CA GLY A 137 -16.74 10.14 0.31
C GLY A 137 -15.39 10.86 0.45
N PHE A 138 -15.35 12.15 0.79
CA PHE A 138 -14.08 12.90 0.78
C PHE A 138 -13.91 13.89 1.93
N ALA A 139 -14.70 14.96 1.98
CA ALA A 139 -14.51 16.07 2.91
C ALA A 139 -14.90 15.73 4.37
N GLY A 140 -15.82 14.78 4.57
CA GLY A 140 -16.28 14.39 5.91
C GLY A 140 -15.51 13.24 6.55
N ARG A 141 -14.71 12.48 5.79
CA ARG A 141 -14.12 11.21 6.27
C ARG A 141 -13.20 11.39 7.47
N LEU A 142 -12.27 12.34 7.39
CA LEU A 142 -11.32 12.63 8.46
C LEU A 142 -11.91 13.50 9.60
N THR A 143 -13.22 13.78 9.58
CA THR A 143 -13.88 14.66 10.58
C THR A 143 -14.65 13.89 11.66
N SER A 144 -14.58 12.56 11.64
CA SER A 144 -15.23 11.74 12.67
C SER A 144 -14.60 11.96 14.05
N THR A 145 -15.31 11.55 15.10
CA THR A 145 -14.84 11.72 16.49
C THR A 145 -13.59 10.91 16.80
N ASP A 146 -13.31 9.85 16.05
CA ASP A 146 -12.15 8.99 16.28
C ASP A 146 -10.89 9.49 15.57
N GLU A 147 -11.02 10.48 14.67
CA GLU A 147 -9.98 10.96 13.77
C GLU A 147 -9.11 12.09 14.33
N TYR A 148 -7.92 12.25 13.77
CA TYR A 148 -6.94 13.26 14.20
C TYR A 148 -7.51 14.68 14.25
N LEU A 149 -8.35 15.04 13.27
CA LEU A 149 -8.91 16.40 13.18
C LEU A 149 -9.80 16.78 14.36
N HIS A 150 -10.36 15.80 15.07
CA HIS A 150 -11.16 16.05 16.25
C HIS A 150 -10.33 16.73 17.36
N GLU A 151 -9.06 16.33 17.49
CA GLU A 151 -8.17 16.83 18.54
C GLU A 151 -7.47 18.14 18.16
N VAL A 152 -7.34 18.44 16.87
CA VAL A 152 -6.58 19.60 16.35
C VAL A 152 -6.98 20.93 17.01
N PRO A 153 -8.27 21.29 17.15
CA PRO A 153 -8.67 22.55 17.79
C PRO A 153 -8.21 22.67 19.25
N GLY A 154 -8.06 21.55 19.97
CA GLY A 154 -7.59 21.52 21.35
C GLY A 154 -6.09 21.77 21.53
N ILE A 155 -5.30 21.67 20.46
CA ILE A 155 -3.83 21.77 20.53
C ILE A 155 -3.38 23.23 20.47
N THR A 156 -3.37 23.91 21.61
CA THR A 156 -2.94 25.33 21.69
C THR A 156 -1.44 25.51 21.91
N ASP A 157 -0.77 24.51 22.50
CA ASP A 157 0.68 24.50 22.77
C ASP A 157 1.29 23.15 22.32
N ILE A 158 2.02 23.16 21.21
CA ILE A 158 2.68 21.98 20.63
C ILE A 158 3.75 21.40 21.58
N PRO A 159 4.70 22.20 22.12
CA PRO A 159 5.64 21.71 23.12
C PRO A 159 4.99 21.05 24.34
N ALA A 160 3.93 21.64 24.90
CA ALA A 160 3.22 21.04 26.03
C ALA A 160 2.52 19.74 25.63
N THR A 161 1.90 19.71 24.45
CA THR A 161 1.25 18.53 23.89
C THR A 161 2.25 17.38 23.72
N LEU A 162 3.46 17.65 23.22
CA LEU A 162 4.49 16.63 23.06
C LEU A 162 4.99 16.06 24.40
N ARG A 163 5.22 16.92 25.40
CA ARG A 163 5.62 16.48 26.74
C ARG A 163 4.58 15.58 27.41
N GLY A 164 3.30 15.91 27.27
CA GLY A 164 2.19 15.16 27.87
C GLY A 164 1.53 14.14 26.94
N PHE A 165 2.09 13.87 25.76
CA PHE A 165 1.41 13.05 24.74
C PHE A 165 1.20 11.62 25.24
N ALA A 166 2.23 11.03 25.86
CA ALA A 166 2.22 9.66 26.34
C ALA A 166 1.18 9.43 27.46
N ASP A 167 1.01 10.41 28.35
CA ASP A 167 0.11 10.33 29.50
C ASP A 167 -1.37 10.14 29.10
N ARG A 168 -1.72 10.52 27.86
CA ARG A 168 -3.08 10.48 27.32
C ARG A 168 -3.32 9.29 26.38
N ILE A 169 -2.34 8.39 26.20
CA ILE A 169 -2.47 7.25 25.26
C ILE A 169 -3.45 6.18 25.77
N LEU A 170 -3.35 5.81 27.05
CA LEU A 170 -4.20 4.77 27.63
C LEU A 170 -5.66 5.22 27.68
N ASP A 171 -6.57 4.28 27.51
CA ASP A 171 -8.00 4.51 27.59
C ASP A 171 -8.49 4.63 29.04
N LEU A 172 -9.79 4.89 29.19
CA LEU A 172 -10.52 4.90 30.46
C LEU A 172 -10.07 6.02 31.42
N GLN A 173 -9.50 7.10 30.85
CA GLN A 173 -9.19 8.32 31.56
C GLN A 173 -9.98 9.49 30.97
N PRO A 174 -10.28 10.54 31.75
CA PRO A 174 -11.09 11.67 31.28
C PRO A 174 -10.50 12.39 30.05
N ASP A 175 -9.17 12.43 29.98
CA ASP A 175 -8.44 13.18 28.96
C ASP A 175 -7.74 12.27 27.93
N SER A 176 -8.13 10.99 27.83
CA SER A 176 -7.57 10.05 26.85
C SER A 176 -7.70 10.59 25.42
N TRP A 177 -6.67 10.34 24.61
CA TRP A 177 -6.72 10.63 23.19
C TRP A 177 -7.80 9.81 22.47
N THR A 178 -8.39 10.40 21.44
CA THR A 178 -9.19 9.68 20.43
C THR A 178 -8.44 8.48 19.85
N THR A 179 -9.20 7.50 19.34
CA THR A 179 -8.70 6.21 18.87
C THR A 179 -7.50 6.34 17.91
N HIS A 180 -7.59 7.19 16.88
CA HIS A 180 -6.51 7.33 15.90
C HIS A 180 -5.29 8.08 16.44
N VAL A 181 -5.49 9.08 17.30
CA VAL A 181 -4.39 9.81 17.93
C VAL A 181 -3.63 8.92 18.91
N ALA A 182 -4.35 8.16 19.75
CA ALA A 182 -3.75 7.23 20.70
C ALA A 182 -2.97 6.10 19.99
N GLY A 183 -3.44 5.67 18.82
CA GLY A 183 -2.85 4.59 18.03
C GLY A 183 -1.52 4.93 17.34
N HIS A 184 -1.11 6.20 17.33
CA HIS A 184 0.02 6.68 16.53
C HIS A 184 0.96 7.59 17.32
N PRO A 185 2.24 7.68 16.94
CA PRO A 185 3.12 8.69 17.51
C PRO A 185 2.66 10.11 17.08
N PRO A 186 3.10 11.16 17.80
CA PRO A 186 2.55 12.51 17.68
C PRO A 186 2.77 13.16 16.33
N GLY A 187 3.71 12.68 15.50
CA GLY A 187 3.92 13.21 14.16
C GLY A 187 2.67 13.15 13.28
N ALA A 188 1.81 12.14 13.48
CA ALA A 188 0.55 12.01 12.75
C ALA A 188 -0.40 13.17 13.08
N LEU A 189 -0.69 13.38 14.37
CA LEU A 189 -1.52 14.50 14.84
C LEU A 189 -0.90 15.84 14.43
N LEU A 190 0.41 16.01 14.65
CA LEU A 190 1.09 17.28 14.37
C LEU A 190 1.05 17.64 12.88
N THR A 191 1.01 16.68 11.97
CA THR A 191 0.88 16.99 10.54
C THR A 191 -0.41 17.74 10.24
N PHE A 192 -1.53 17.34 10.86
CA PHE A 192 -2.80 18.05 10.71
C PHE A 192 -2.87 19.33 11.52
N VAL A 193 -2.23 19.38 12.70
CA VAL A 193 -2.07 20.65 13.44
C VAL A 193 -1.31 21.66 12.60
N TRP A 194 -0.19 21.30 11.98
CA TRP A 194 0.55 22.23 11.12
C TRP A 194 -0.23 22.65 9.89
N LEU A 195 -1.02 21.76 9.29
CA LEU A 195 -1.90 22.07 8.17
C LEU A 195 -2.96 23.12 8.56
N ASP A 196 -3.57 22.97 9.74
CA ASP A 196 -4.47 23.97 10.34
C ASP A 196 -3.75 25.30 10.58
N ARG A 197 -2.54 25.28 11.17
CA ARG A 197 -1.76 26.51 11.47
C ARG A 197 -1.36 27.33 10.25
N ILE A 198 -1.27 26.71 9.07
CA ILE A 198 -1.01 27.43 7.81
C ILE A 198 -2.29 27.86 7.08
N GLY A 199 -3.47 27.71 7.72
CA GLY A 199 -4.77 28.16 7.21
C GLY A 199 -5.45 27.16 6.26
N LEU A 200 -5.06 25.89 6.31
CA LEU A 200 -5.65 24.81 5.50
C LEU A 200 -6.41 23.84 6.43
N ASP A 201 -7.42 24.35 7.13
CA ASP A 201 -8.16 23.62 8.15
C ASP A 201 -9.31 22.75 7.60
N GLY A 202 -9.78 21.80 8.40
CA GLY A 202 -10.94 20.98 8.09
C GLY A 202 -10.68 19.78 7.17
N GLY A 203 -11.70 18.93 7.05
CA GLY A 203 -11.57 17.61 6.43
C GLY A 203 -11.24 17.64 4.94
N ALA A 204 -11.71 18.63 4.18
CA ALA A 204 -11.38 18.72 2.75
C ALA A 204 -9.88 18.93 2.51
N TRP A 205 -9.23 19.82 3.28
CA TRP A 205 -7.78 20.06 3.15
C TRP A 205 -6.96 18.89 3.67
N ALA A 206 -7.37 18.29 4.78
CA ALA A 206 -6.74 17.08 5.31
C ALA A 206 -6.79 15.91 4.31
N SER A 207 -7.97 15.64 3.74
CA SER A 207 -8.14 14.59 2.73
C SER A 207 -7.38 14.92 1.44
N ALA A 208 -7.34 16.19 1.02
CA ALA A 208 -6.56 16.62 -0.14
C ALA A 208 -5.05 16.40 0.06
N LEU A 209 -4.52 16.67 1.26
CA LEU A 209 -3.13 16.35 1.62
C LEU A 209 -2.88 14.84 1.52
N CYS A 210 -3.77 14.03 2.08
CA CYS A 210 -3.68 12.56 2.04
C CYS A 210 -3.68 12.02 0.59
N VAL A 211 -4.60 12.50 -0.26
CA VAL A 211 -4.62 12.15 -1.69
C VAL A 211 -3.33 12.59 -2.36
N ALA A 212 -2.92 13.85 -2.19
CA ALA A 212 -1.78 14.41 -2.91
C ALA A 212 -0.49 13.64 -2.58
N VAL A 213 -0.23 13.38 -1.29
CA VAL A 213 0.96 12.67 -0.86
C VAL A 213 0.85 11.18 -1.12
N GLY A 214 -0.27 10.55 -0.76
CA GLY A 214 -0.47 9.10 -0.91
C GLY A 214 -0.50 8.63 -2.36
N SER A 215 -1.20 9.34 -3.26
CA SER A 215 -1.22 9.00 -4.69
C SER A 215 0.15 9.15 -5.36
N SER A 216 1.08 9.89 -4.76
CA SER A 216 2.45 10.03 -5.26
C SER A 216 3.33 8.80 -4.96
N ALA A 217 2.88 7.88 -4.09
CA ALA A 217 3.65 6.68 -3.74
C ALA A 217 3.96 5.80 -4.96
N GLY A 218 3.04 5.69 -5.92
CA GLY A 218 3.30 4.99 -7.19
C GLY A 218 4.43 5.62 -8.00
N ALA A 219 4.55 6.95 -7.99
CA ALA A 219 5.66 7.66 -8.61
C ALA A 219 6.99 7.38 -7.88
N ALA A 220 6.97 7.34 -6.54
CA ALA A 220 8.13 6.98 -5.75
C ALA A 220 8.62 5.54 -6.03
N VAL A 221 7.71 4.58 -6.21
CA VAL A 221 8.05 3.20 -6.57
C VAL A 221 8.76 3.13 -7.93
N ILE A 222 8.23 3.75 -8.98
CA ILE A 222 8.90 3.71 -10.29
C ILE A 222 10.24 4.46 -10.28
N VAL A 223 10.36 5.54 -9.50
CA VAL A 223 11.62 6.26 -9.30
C VAL A 223 12.66 5.35 -8.62
N SER A 224 12.24 4.60 -7.60
CA SER A 224 13.11 3.66 -6.89
C SER A 224 13.62 2.56 -7.81
N VAL A 225 12.71 1.90 -8.56
CA VAL A 225 13.06 0.81 -9.47
C VAL A 225 14.01 1.30 -10.58
N ARG A 226 13.77 2.50 -11.14
CA ARG A 226 14.68 3.10 -12.12
C ARG A 226 16.03 3.47 -11.51
N ALA A 227 16.05 4.04 -10.32
CA ALA A 227 17.30 4.43 -9.64
C ALA A 227 18.20 3.21 -9.34
N LEU A 228 17.59 2.04 -9.15
CA LEU A 228 18.26 0.75 -8.99
C LEU A 228 18.65 0.07 -10.32
N GLY A 229 18.49 0.77 -11.45
CA GLY A 229 18.99 0.36 -12.76
C GLY A 229 17.99 -0.34 -13.68
N ASP A 230 16.70 -0.39 -13.34
CA ASP A 230 15.68 -1.09 -14.14
C ASP A 230 14.55 -0.16 -14.61
N GLU A 231 14.88 0.77 -15.52
CA GLU A 231 13.87 1.67 -16.10
C GLU A 231 12.78 0.90 -16.88
N ALA A 232 13.13 -0.22 -17.50
CA ALA A 232 12.19 -1.02 -18.28
C ALA A 232 11.09 -1.62 -17.38
N MET A 233 11.44 -2.16 -16.21
CA MET A 233 10.43 -2.63 -15.24
C MET A 233 9.68 -1.48 -14.60
N ALA A 234 10.33 -0.36 -14.30
CA ALA A 234 9.65 0.84 -13.78
C ALA A 234 8.52 1.31 -14.71
N ARG A 235 8.79 1.35 -16.02
CA ARG A 235 7.78 1.69 -17.04
C ARG A 235 6.67 0.65 -17.16
N ARG A 236 6.97 -0.63 -16.96
CA ARG A 236 5.96 -1.71 -16.98
C ARG A 236 5.08 -1.69 -15.73
N ALA A 237 5.62 -1.29 -14.58
CA ALA A 237 4.89 -1.20 -13.33
C ALA A 237 3.91 0.00 -13.30
N ALA A 238 4.27 1.11 -13.96
CA ALA A 238 3.50 2.36 -13.94
C ALA A 238 1.98 2.20 -14.14
N PRO A 239 1.46 1.49 -15.16
CA PRO A 239 0.02 1.33 -15.33
C PRO A 239 -0.68 0.60 -14.17
N PHE A 240 -0.01 -0.38 -13.55
CA PHE A 240 -0.55 -1.14 -12.42
C PHE A 240 -0.57 -0.33 -11.13
N LEU A 241 0.43 0.54 -10.92
CA LEU A 241 0.47 1.48 -9.81
C LEU A 241 -0.59 2.58 -9.95
N VAL A 242 -0.92 2.96 -11.19
CA VAL A 242 -1.97 3.94 -11.48
C VAL A 242 -3.36 3.40 -11.15
N LEU A 243 -3.70 2.18 -11.60
CA LEU A 243 -4.99 1.54 -11.33
C LEU A 243 -4.97 0.65 -10.08
N ALA A 244 -4.18 1.00 -9.08
CA ALA A 244 -4.11 0.27 -7.82
C ALA A 244 -5.50 0.23 -7.13
N PRO A 245 -6.01 -0.93 -6.69
CA PRO A 245 -7.22 -1.00 -5.87
C PRO A 245 -7.03 -0.33 -4.51
N ALA A 246 -5.80 -0.34 -3.98
CA ALA A 246 -5.36 0.40 -2.80
C ALA A 246 -5.79 1.89 -2.81
N ALA A 247 -6.02 2.47 -4.01
CA ALA A 247 -6.52 3.82 -4.16
C ALA A 247 -7.86 4.08 -3.45
N ILE A 248 -8.67 3.05 -3.17
CA ILE A 248 -9.91 3.14 -2.37
C ILE A 248 -9.60 3.74 -0.99
N TRP A 249 -8.51 3.32 -0.35
CA TRP A 249 -8.12 3.79 0.99
C TRP A 249 -7.13 4.96 0.96
N VAL A 250 -6.53 5.26 -0.19
CA VAL A 250 -5.60 6.40 -0.36
C VAL A 250 -6.32 7.75 -0.24
N ALA A 251 -7.57 7.84 -0.67
CA ALA A 251 -8.24 9.13 -0.77
C ALA A 251 -8.72 9.70 0.57
N VAL A 252 -8.78 8.86 1.60
CA VAL A 252 -9.68 9.06 2.75
C VAL A 252 -9.09 8.60 4.08
N SER A 253 -7.79 8.26 4.13
CA SER A 253 -7.10 7.86 5.36
C SER A 253 -5.77 8.59 5.55
N ALA A 254 -5.39 8.82 6.81
CA ALA A 254 -4.06 9.33 7.14
C ALA A 254 -2.93 8.34 6.74
N ASP A 255 -3.20 7.04 6.68
CA ASP A 255 -2.24 6.04 6.23
C ASP A 255 -1.76 6.26 4.79
N ALA A 256 -2.59 6.90 3.96
CA ALA A 256 -2.20 7.33 2.63
C ALA A 256 -1.04 8.34 2.66
N LEU A 257 -1.15 9.35 3.53
CA LEU A 257 -0.07 10.32 3.76
C LEU A 257 1.19 9.58 4.24
N PHE A 258 1.04 8.64 5.18
CA PHE A 258 2.17 7.90 5.72
C PHE A 258 2.87 7.06 4.65
N ALA A 259 2.09 6.37 3.81
CA ALA A 259 2.57 5.58 2.69
C ALA A 259 3.37 6.44 1.70
N GLY A 260 2.86 7.62 1.34
CA GLY A 260 3.57 8.55 0.46
C GLY A 260 4.89 9.04 1.05
N VAL A 261 4.90 9.43 2.33
CA VAL A 261 6.11 9.90 3.05
C VAL A 261 7.20 8.83 3.02
N VAL A 262 6.90 7.60 3.46
CA VAL A 262 7.92 6.54 3.50
C VAL A 262 8.29 6.04 2.12
N ALA A 263 7.38 6.05 1.14
CA ALA A 263 7.69 5.68 -0.24
C ALA A 263 8.72 6.64 -0.84
N TRP A 264 8.59 7.95 -0.61
CA TRP A 264 9.60 8.93 -1.01
C TRP A 264 10.89 8.80 -0.21
N GLY A 265 10.82 8.44 1.07
CA GLY A 265 12.00 8.07 1.86
C GLY A 265 12.82 6.97 1.21
N ILE A 266 12.19 5.88 0.78
CA ILE A 266 12.84 4.79 0.03
C ILE A 266 13.33 5.27 -1.35
N ALA A 267 12.56 6.09 -2.06
CA ALA A 267 12.97 6.61 -3.37
C ALA A 267 14.21 7.50 -3.29
N LEU A 268 14.29 8.39 -2.30
CA LEU A 268 15.49 9.19 -2.05
C LEU A 268 16.69 8.30 -1.67
N LEU A 269 16.47 7.27 -0.84
CA LEU A 269 17.51 6.30 -0.50
C LEU A 269 18.03 5.59 -1.76
N ALA A 270 17.14 5.15 -2.64
CA ALA A 270 17.48 4.48 -3.91
C ALA A 270 18.23 5.43 -4.86
N LEU A 271 17.81 6.69 -4.96
CA LEU A 271 18.51 7.72 -5.74
C LEU A 271 19.94 7.98 -5.24
N ALA A 272 20.12 8.06 -3.92
CA ALA A 272 21.43 8.21 -3.30
C ALA A 272 22.31 6.96 -3.49
N ALA A 273 21.75 5.78 -3.30
CA ALA A 273 22.44 4.49 -3.44
C ALA A 273 22.87 4.20 -4.89
N GLY A 274 21.96 4.43 -5.84
CA GLY A 274 22.20 4.29 -7.28
C GLY A 274 23.04 5.42 -7.88
N ARG A 275 23.42 6.45 -7.11
CA ARG A 275 24.16 7.65 -7.56
C ARG A 275 23.50 8.35 -8.74
N ALA A 276 22.18 8.32 -8.80
CA ALA A 276 21.38 8.94 -9.87
C ALA A 276 21.24 10.47 -9.70
N VAL A 277 21.87 11.04 -8.68
CA VAL A 277 21.80 12.46 -8.29
C VAL A 277 23.19 13.06 -8.12
N ARG A 278 23.32 14.37 -8.37
CA ARG A 278 24.60 15.10 -8.24
C ARG A 278 25.14 15.13 -6.80
N HIS A 279 24.25 15.24 -5.81
CA HIS A 279 24.59 15.34 -4.40
C HIS A 279 23.94 14.20 -3.59
N PRO A 280 24.53 13.00 -3.57
CA PRO A 280 23.91 11.83 -2.92
C PRO A 280 23.84 11.93 -1.39
N VAL A 281 24.75 12.66 -0.74
CA VAL A 281 24.78 12.82 0.73
C VAL A 281 23.54 13.56 1.26
N PRO A 282 23.22 14.79 0.82
CA PRO A 282 22.02 15.48 1.31
C PRO A 282 20.73 14.74 0.92
N VAL A 283 20.71 14.04 -0.22
CA VAL A 283 19.57 13.19 -0.61
C VAL A 283 19.41 12.00 0.35
N ALA A 284 20.52 11.38 0.78
CA ALA A 284 20.48 10.34 1.80
C ALA A 284 20.01 10.87 3.15
N VAL A 285 20.40 12.08 3.55
CA VAL A 285 19.87 12.74 4.76
C VAL A 285 18.37 12.97 4.62
N GLY A 286 17.89 13.49 3.49
CA GLY A 286 16.47 13.64 3.21
C GLY A 286 15.69 12.33 3.26
N ALA A 287 16.27 11.23 2.74
CA ALA A 287 15.71 9.89 2.88
C ALA A 287 15.54 9.49 4.37
N GLY A 288 16.59 9.75 5.16
CA GLY A 288 16.58 9.56 6.61
C GLY A 288 15.52 10.37 7.34
N VAL A 289 15.36 11.64 6.98
CA VAL A 289 14.34 12.51 7.57
C VAL A 289 12.94 11.97 7.27
N LEU A 290 12.63 11.58 6.03
CA LEU A 290 11.32 11.05 5.69
C LEU A 290 11.03 9.69 6.35
N LEU A 291 12.01 8.77 6.34
CA LEU A 291 11.84 7.46 6.99
C LEU A 291 11.76 7.58 8.51
N GLY A 292 12.60 8.42 9.11
CA GLY A 292 12.55 8.73 10.54
C GLY A 292 11.24 9.39 10.94
N PHE A 293 10.75 10.36 10.15
CA PHE A 293 9.44 10.95 10.36
C PHE A 293 8.31 9.92 10.18
N GLY A 294 8.43 9.00 9.23
CA GLY A 294 7.54 7.84 9.09
C GLY A 294 7.36 7.05 10.39
N VAL A 295 8.45 6.79 11.12
CA VAL A 295 8.39 6.11 12.43
C VAL A 295 7.67 6.95 13.50
N TYR A 296 7.63 8.27 13.36
CA TYR A 296 6.84 9.19 14.19
C TYR A 296 5.43 9.47 13.64
N LEU A 297 5.10 9.00 12.44
CA LEU A 297 3.74 8.98 11.89
C LEU A 297 3.00 7.71 12.30
N ASN A 298 3.68 6.55 12.29
CA ASN A 298 3.09 5.27 12.65
C ASN A 298 4.17 4.31 13.17
N TYR A 299 3.94 3.70 14.33
CA TYR A 299 4.87 2.78 14.99
C TYR A 299 5.26 1.57 14.09
N GLY A 300 4.32 1.06 13.29
CA GLY A 300 4.53 -0.05 12.37
C GLY A 300 5.50 0.27 11.23
N LEU A 301 5.76 1.55 10.95
CA LEU A 301 6.68 1.97 9.89
C LEU A 301 8.14 1.78 10.23
N GLY A 302 8.47 1.34 11.45
CA GLY A 302 9.77 0.74 11.73
C GLY A 302 10.10 -0.42 10.76
N LEU A 303 9.10 -1.14 10.27
CA LEU A 303 9.27 -2.23 9.29
C LEU A 303 9.72 -1.75 7.90
N MET A 304 9.62 -0.44 7.59
CA MET A 304 10.19 0.13 6.36
C MET A 304 11.72 0.03 6.32
N ALA A 305 12.37 -0.27 7.45
CA ALA A 305 13.78 -0.66 7.48
C ALA A 305 14.07 -1.86 6.56
N ILE A 306 13.13 -2.79 6.38
CA ILE A 306 13.31 -3.99 5.55
C ILE A 306 13.43 -3.61 4.06
N PRO A 307 12.48 -2.87 3.44
CA PRO A 307 12.67 -2.27 2.12
C PRO A 307 13.90 -1.35 2.01
N ALA A 308 14.23 -0.58 3.04
CA ALA A 308 15.40 0.31 3.02
C ALA A 308 16.71 -0.48 2.91
N VAL A 309 16.85 -1.58 3.67
CA VAL A 309 17.98 -2.51 3.56
C VAL A 309 17.99 -3.18 2.19
N ALA A 310 16.83 -3.59 1.68
CA ALA A 310 16.72 -4.17 0.33
C ALA A 310 17.29 -3.23 -0.74
N VAL A 311 16.99 -1.92 -0.68
CA VAL A 311 17.58 -0.91 -1.57
C VAL A 311 19.10 -0.91 -1.51
N LEU A 312 19.69 -0.92 -0.31
CA LEU A 312 21.15 -0.92 -0.13
C LEU A 312 21.80 -2.21 -0.63
N VAL A 313 21.13 -3.36 -0.44
CA VAL A 313 21.56 -4.67 -0.94
C VAL A 313 21.54 -4.72 -2.46
N ILE A 314 20.45 -4.29 -3.09
CA ILE A 314 20.33 -4.22 -4.56
C ILE A 314 21.41 -3.30 -5.15
N ALA A 315 21.59 -2.12 -4.56
CA ALA A 315 22.60 -1.14 -4.98
C ALA A 315 24.03 -1.55 -4.61
N ARG A 316 24.21 -2.64 -3.83
CA ARG A 316 25.50 -3.14 -3.34
C ARG A 316 26.35 -2.08 -2.66
N THR A 317 25.74 -1.22 -1.85
CA THR A 317 26.43 -0.15 -1.15
C THR A 317 25.78 0.22 0.17
N ALA A 318 26.59 0.51 1.20
CA ALA A 318 26.15 1.03 2.48
C ALA A 318 26.39 2.55 2.63
N ARG A 319 26.98 3.22 1.63
CA ARG A 319 27.38 4.64 1.74
C ARG A 319 26.25 5.60 2.12
N PRO A 320 25.02 5.47 1.57
CA PRO A 320 23.91 6.35 1.96
C PRO A 320 23.43 6.14 3.39
N LEU A 321 23.77 5.00 4.02
CA LEU A 321 23.28 4.64 5.36
C LEU A 321 23.63 5.71 6.39
N VAL A 322 24.86 6.25 6.35
CA VAL A 322 25.29 7.28 7.30
C VAL A 322 24.41 8.53 7.20
N GLY A 323 24.16 9.02 5.98
CA GLY A 323 23.28 10.17 5.76
C GLY A 323 21.85 9.89 6.23
N ALA A 324 21.31 8.72 5.89
CA ALA A 324 19.97 8.31 6.30
C ALA A 324 19.85 8.18 7.82
N LEU A 325 20.84 7.62 8.51
CA LEU A 325 20.86 7.55 9.97
C LEU A 325 20.92 8.94 10.60
N VAL A 326 21.75 9.85 10.08
CA VAL A 326 21.80 11.24 10.56
C VAL A 326 20.44 11.91 10.42
N GLY A 327 19.78 11.78 9.27
CA GLY A 327 18.44 12.34 9.06
C GLY A 327 17.39 11.76 10.02
N ALA A 328 17.37 10.44 10.18
CA ALA A 328 16.39 9.77 11.05
C ALA A 328 16.63 10.11 12.54
N LEU A 329 17.90 10.11 12.98
CA LEU A 329 18.27 10.47 14.34
C LEU A 329 17.99 11.95 14.65
N ALA A 330 18.12 12.84 13.67
CA ALA A 330 17.75 14.25 13.85
C ALA A 330 16.24 14.39 14.14
N VAL A 331 15.37 13.67 13.41
CA VAL A 331 13.93 13.65 13.70
C VAL A 331 13.68 13.10 15.10
N ALA A 332 14.28 11.97 15.46
CA ALA A 332 14.11 11.38 16.78
C ALA A 332 14.59 12.30 17.92
N ALA A 333 15.73 12.96 17.73
CA ALA A 333 16.27 13.93 18.67
C ALA A 333 15.32 15.12 18.87
N VAL A 334 14.67 15.61 17.82
CA VAL A 334 13.68 16.70 17.95
C VAL A 334 12.51 16.26 18.81
N PHE A 335 11.84 15.14 18.50
CA PHE A 335 10.70 14.68 19.32
C PHE A 335 11.10 14.40 20.78
N THR A 336 12.27 13.80 20.98
CA THR A 336 12.80 13.52 22.33
C THR A 336 13.09 14.81 23.10
N ALA A 337 13.69 15.81 22.45
CA ALA A 337 13.98 17.12 23.06
C ALA A 337 12.70 17.89 23.43
N TYR A 338 11.61 17.68 22.70
CA TYR A 338 10.28 18.22 23.03
C TYR A 338 9.48 17.35 24.01
N GLY A 339 10.09 16.29 24.55
CA GLY A 339 9.56 15.50 25.66
C GLY A 339 8.76 14.26 25.27
N PHE A 340 8.78 13.85 24.00
CA PHE A 340 8.17 12.60 23.58
C PHE A 340 9.23 11.52 23.35
N TRP A 341 9.26 10.51 24.24
CA TRP A 341 10.10 9.34 24.09
C TRP A 341 9.34 8.23 23.36
N TRP A 342 9.85 7.82 22.19
CA TRP A 342 9.13 6.93 21.29
C TRP A 342 8.81 5.55 21.91
N PHE A 343 9.70 5.02 22.74
CA PHE A 343 9.50 3.70 23.35
C PHE A 343 8.40 3.71 24.40
N ASP A 344 8.23 4.79 25.17
CA ASP A 344 7.13 4.91 26.13
C ASP A 344 5.79 4.89 25.39
N GLY A 345 5.69 5.69 24.31
CA GLY A 345 4.52 5.68 23.44
C GLY A 345 4.25 4.29 22.82
N TYR A 346 5.29 3.58 22.39
CA TYR A 346 5.16 2.23 21.83
C TYR A 346 4.69 1.19 22.84
N GLN A 347 5.15 1.27 24.10
CA GLN A 347 4.67 0.36 25.15
C GLN A 347 3.21 0.64 25.51
N LEU A 348 2.85 1.93 25.67
CA LEU A 348 1.50 2.34 26.02
C LEU A 348 0.49 2.04 24.90
N VAL A 349 0.89 2.19 23.62
CA VAL A 349 -0.01 1.87 22.51
C VAL A 349 -0.29 0.37 22.41
N GLN A 350 0.65 -0.50 22.79
CA GLN A 350 0.38 -1.94 22.86
C GLN A 350 -0.70 -2.26 23.89
N GLU A 351 -0.66 -1.61 25.05
CA GLU A 351 -1.72 -1.76 26.06
C GLU A 351 -3.04 -1.18 25.54
N ARG A 352 -3.02 0.05 25.00
CA ARG A 352 -4.19 0.72 24.40
C ARG A 352 -4.86 -0.13 23.32
N TYR A 353 -4.06 -0.81 22.51
CA TYR A 353 -4.55 -1.68 21.45
C TYR A 353 -5.45 -2.80 22.00
N TYR A 354 -5.05 -3.45 23.09
CA TYR A 354 -5.86 -4.49 23.74
C TYR A 354 -6.95 -3.95 24.68
N GLN A 355 -6.91 -2.67 25.06
CA GLN A 355 -8.05 -1.99 25.70
C GLN A 355 -9.19 -1.74 24.70
N GLY A 356 -8.89 -1.66 23.40
CA GLY A 356 -9.86 -1.41 22.34
C GLY A 356 -10.43 -2.68 21.67
N ILE A 357 -11.01 -2.49 20.48
CA ILE A 357 -11.69 -3.54 19.69
C ILE A 357 -10.77 -4.71 19.30
N ALA A 358 -9.44 -4.55 19.39
CA ALA A 358 -8.53 -5.62 19.05
C ALA A 358 -8.72 -6.86 19.94
N SER A 359 -9.16 -6.72 21.20
CA SER A 359 -9.47 -7.85 22.07
C SER A 359 -10.65 -8.69 21.57
N ASP A 360 -11.57 -8.06 20.83
CA ASP A 360 -12.69 -8.75 20.20
C ASP A 360 -12.36 -9.28 18.80
N ARG A 361 -11.18 -8.98 18.24
CA ARG A 361 -10.72 -9.46 16.93
C ARG A 361 -9.80 -10.68 17.11
N PRO A 362 -10.27 -11.92 16.94
CA PRO A 362 -9.47 -13.10 17.25
C PRO A 362 -8.47 -13.38 16.12
N PHE A 363 -7.23 -13.71 16.49
CA PHE A 363 -6.18 -14.00 15.52
C PHE A 363 -6.47 -15.26 14.68
N ALA A 364 -7.28 -16.19 15.19
CA ALA A 364 -7.69 -17.41 14.47
C ALA A 364 -8.39 -17.13 13.13
N TYR A 365 -9.07 -15.98 13.00
CA TYR A 365 -9.61 -15.50 11.74
C TYR A 365 -8.67 -14.47 11.09
N TRP A 366 -8.26 -13.45 11.84
CA TRP A 366 -7.55 -12.31 11.26
C TRP A 366 -6.14 -12.65 10.74
N GLY A 367 -5.41 -13.60 11.34
CA GLY A 367 -4.06 -13.97 10.90
C GLY A 367 -3.98 -14.56 9.49
N TRP A 368 -5.10 -14.95 8.87
CA TRP A 368 -5.14 -15.32 7.45
C TRP A 368 -6.08 -14.44 6.64
N ALA A 369 -7.17 -13.93 7.23
CA ALA A 369 -8.11 -13.05 6.57
C ALA A 369 -7.51 -11.66 6.26
N ASN A 370 -6.52 -11.21 7.02
CA ASN A 370 -5.73 -10.02 6.71
C ASN A 370 -5.06 -10.13 5.33
N PHE A 371 -4.55 -11.31 4.96
CA PHE A 371 -3.98 -11.52 3.61
C PHE A 371 -5.04 -11.52 2.51
N ALA A 372 -6.30 -11.87 2.81
CA ALA A 372 -7.40 -11.69 1.86
C ALA A 372 -7.71 -10.20 1.64
N SER A 373 -7.74 -9.41 2.72
CA SER A 373 -7.86 -7.95 2.66
C SER A 373 -6.70 -7.33 1.85
N LEU A 374 -5.46 -7.78 2.07
CA LEU A 374 -4.31 -7.39 1.26
C LEU A 374 -4.53 -7.69 -0.23
N VAL A 375 -5.02 -8.88 -0.59
CA VAL A 375 -5.31 -9.25 -1.99
C VAL A 375 -6.37 -8.33 -2.58
N CYS A 376 -7.39 -7.92 -1.82
CA CYS A 376 -8.35 -6.92 -2.27
C CYS A 376 -7.68 -5.56 -2.55
N ALA A 377 -6.73 -5.15 -1.72
CA ALA A 377 -6.02 -3.88 -1.88
C ALA A 377 -4.97 -3.89 -3.01
N VAL A 378 -4.25 -4.98 -3.22
CA VAL A 378 -3.23 -5.07 -4.29
C VAL A 378 -3.77 -5.62 -5.61
N GLY A 379 -4.92 -6.30 -5.59
CA GLY A 379 -5.56 -6.93 -6.74
C GLY A 379 -4.93 -8.25 -7.18
N LEU A 380 -5.68 -9.05 -7.96
CA LEU A 380 -5.28 -10.41 -8.38
C LEU A 380 -4.06 -10.47 -9.32
N ALA A 381 -3.67 -9.34 -9.94
CA ALA A 381 -2.48 -9.27 -10.78
C ALA A 381 -1.18 -9.49 -9.98
N VAL A 382 -1.14 -9.07 -8.70
CA VAL A 382 0.02 -9.27 -7.83
C VAL A 382 0.26 -10.75 -7.51
N PRO A 383 -0.71 -11.53 -6.99
CA PRO A 383 -0.53 -12.96 -6.76
C PRO A 383 -0.28 -13.74 -8.05
N ALA A 384 -0.85 -13.33 -9.19
CA ALA A 384 -0.52 -13.89 -10.50
C ALA A 384 0.97 -13.75 -10.86
N ALA A 385 1.61 -12.67 -10.41
CA ALA A 385 3.02 -12.42 -10.69
C ALA A 385 3.99 -13.11 -9.71
N LEU A 386 3.51 -13.62 -8.57
CA LEU A 386 4.35 -14.23 -7.52
C LEU A 386 5.27 -15.36 -8.02
N PRO A 387 4.86 -16.27 -8.92
CA PRO A 387 5.77 -17.29 -9.44
C PRO A 387 7.03 -16.70 -10.09
N ARG A 388 6.95 -15.48 -10.66
CA ARG A 388 8.11 -14.78 -11.23
C ARG A 388 8.87 -13.95 -10.21
N VAL A 389 8.19 -13.42 -9.19
CA VAL A 389 8.85 -12.78 -8.04
C VAL A 389 9.73 -13.80 -7.31
N LEU A 390 9.20 -15.02 -7.10
CA LEU A 390 9.87 -16.11 -6.40
C LEU A 390 10.91 -16.86 -7.26
N ALA A 391 11.11 -16.45 -8.51
CA ALA A 391 12.09 -17.09 -9.38
C ALA A 391 13.51 -16.90 -8.83
N TRP A 392 14.13 -18.02 -8.41
CA TRP A 392 15.45 -18.04 -7.78
C TRP A 392 16.53 -17.28 -8.58
N SER A 393 16.51 -17.37 -9.91
CA SER A 393 17.44 -16.65 -10.78
C SER A 393 17.37 -15.13 -10.62
N ARG A 394 16.16 -14.56 -10.45
CA ARG A 394 15.96 -13.12 -10.26
C ARG A 394 16.31 -12.66 -8.86
N ILE A 395 16.02 -13.48 -7.85
CA ILE A 395 16.39 -13.21 -6.46
C ILE A 395 17.92 -13.24 -6.32
N ARG A 396 18.58 -14.27 -6.86
CA ARG A 396 20.05 -14.43 -6.80
C ARG A 396 20.79 -13.30 -7.50
N THR A 397 20.23 -12.74 -8.57
CA THR A 397 20.80 -11.59 -9.29
C THR A 397 20.50 -10.25 -8.62
N LEU A 398 19.71 -10.25 -7.54
CA LEU A 398 19.20 -9.06 -6.85
C LEU A 398 18.44 -8.13 -7.79
N SER A 399 17.60 -8.70 -8.66
CA SER A 399 16.74 -7.91 -9.54
C SER A 399 15.85 -6.97 -8.71
N PRO A 400 15.76 -5.67 -9.03
CA PRO A 400 15.13 -4.69 -8.14
C PRO A 400 13.68 -5.01 -7.76
N VAL A 401 12.82 -5.32 -8.74
CA VAL A 401 11.39 -5.57 -8.49
C VAL A 401 11.16 -6.78 -7.57
N PRO A 402 11.67 -7.99 -7.86
CA PRO A 402 11.50 -9.14 -6.96
C PRO A 402 11.96 -8.88 -5.53
N VAL A 403 13.14 -8.26 -5.35
CA VAL A 403 13.70 -8.05 -4.01
C VAL A 403 12.90 -7.01 -3.22
N LEU A 404 12.42 -5.94 -3.87
CA LEU A 404 11.55 -4.94 -3.22
C LEU A 404 10.15 -5.50 -2.90
N VAL A 405 9.59 -6.33 -3.78
CA VAL A 405 8.30 -6.99 -3.53
C VAL A 405 8.43 -7.96 -2.35
N LEU A 406 9.50 -8.77 -2.31
CA LEU A 406 9.73 -9.73 -1.23
C LEU A 406 10.04 -9.04 0.11
N SER A 407 10.74 -7.90 0.09
CA SER A 407 11.02 -7.15 1.31
C SER A 407 9.76 -6.49 1.89
N ALA A 408 8.87 -5.97 1.04
CA ALA A 408 7.56 -5.47 1.46
C ALA A 408 6.65 -6.61 1.94
N LEU A 409 6.64 -7.76 1.26
CA LEU A 409 5.87 -8.93 1.71
C LEU A 409 6.38 -9.45 3.06
N LEU A 410 7.70 -9.46 3.27
CA LEU A 410 8.29 -9.82 4.56
C LEU A 410 7.86 -8.84 5.67
N ALA A 411 7.83 -7.54 5.39
CA ALA A 411 7.33 -6.54 6.33
C ALA A 411 5.85 -6.80 6.68
N VAL A 412 5.00 -7.09 5.70
CA VAL A 412 3.60 -7.46 5.91
C VAL A 412 3.47 -8.70 6.79
N VAL A 413 4.24 -9.76 6.50
CA VAL A 413 4.21 -11.00 7.30
C VAL A 413 4.63 -10.74 8.75
N ILE A 414 5.65 -9.93 8.98
CA ILE A 414 6.08 -9.56 10.34
C ILE A 414 5.01 -8.72 11.04
N ALA A 415 4.38 -7.78 10.33
CA ALA A 415 3.29 -6.96 10.86
C ALA A 415 2.10 -7.83 11.27
N ASP A 416 1.71 -8.80 10.44
CA ASP A 416 0.61 -9.71 10.71
C ASP A 416 0.90 -10.61 11.93
N LEU A 417 2.08 -11.27 11.93
CA LEU A 417 2.50 -12.17 13.00
C LEU A 417 2.71 -11.48 14.35
N SER A 418 2.87 -10.16 14.36
CA SER A 418 2.91 -9.38 15.61
C SER A 418 1.56 -9.35 16.34
N ALA A 419 0.47 -9.68 15.65
CA ALA A 419 -0.92 -9.52 16.10
C ALA A 419 -1.33 -8.08 16.47
N LEU A 420 -0.48 -7.09 16.17
CA LEU A 420 -0.73 -5.65 16.33
C LEU A 420 -1.32 -4.98 15.07
N SER A 421 -1.72 -5.78 14.07
CA SER A 421 -2.41 -5.30 12.85
C SER A 421 -3.59 -6.21 12.46
N LYS A 422 -4.57 -6.37 13.37
CA LYS A 422 -5.75 -7.23 13.13
C LYS A 422 -6.90 -6.43 12.50
N ALA A 423 -7.38 -6.90 11.35
CA ALA A 423 -8.34 -6.21 10.49
C ALA A 423 -7.83 -4.87 9.96
N GLU A 424 -8.62 -4.25 9.07
CA GLU A 424 -8.32 -2.95 8.45
C GLU A 424 -6.97 -2.92 7.70
N THR A 425 -6.43 -4.10 7.37
CA THR A 425 -5.11 -4.24 6.77
C THR A 425 -5.01 -3.63 5.38
N GLU A 426 -6.14 -3.51 4.67
CA GLU A 426 -6.27 -2.81 3.39
C GLU A 426 -5.92 -1.31 3.47
N ARG A 427 -5.96 -0.74 4.68
CA ARG A 427 -5.50 0.62 5.00
C ARG A 427 -4.13 0.59 5.67
N ILE A 428 -3.99 -0.22 6.72
CA ILE A 428 -2.80 -0.22 7.59
C ILE A 428 -1.54 -0.62 6.81
N TRP A 429 -1.68 -1.50 5.81
CA TRP A 429 -0.55 -1.99 5.03
C TRP A 429 -0.28 -1.20 3.74
N LEU A 430 -1.02 -0.13 3.45
CA LEU A 430 -0.77 0.76 2.30
C LEU A 430 0.72 1.08 2.07
N PRO A 431 1.52 1.41 3.10
CA PRO A 431 2.95 1.70 2.95
C PRO A 431 3.77 0.55 2.35
N PHE A 432 3.34 -0.69 2.56
CA PHE A 432 3.97 -1.90 2.03
C PHE A 432 3.32 -2.36 0.71
N GLU A 433 1.99 -2.26 0.61
CA GLU A 433 1.19 -2.62 -0.56
C GLU A 433 1.65 -1.95 -1.85
N MET A 434 2.01 -0.67 -1.77
CA MET A 434 2.49 0.10 -2.92
C MET A 434 3.71 -0.54 -3.61
N TRP A 435 4.53 -1.26 -2.86
CA TRP A 435 5.68 -1.98 -3.42
C TRP A 435 5.29 -3.31 -4.07
N LEU A 436 4.26 -3.99 -3.55
CA LEU A 436 3.73 -5.23 -4.11
C LEU A 436 3.10 -5.00 -5.49
N LEU A 437 2.51 -3.83 -5.71
CA LEU A 437 1.93 -3.38 -6.98
C LEU A 437 2.96 -3.25 -8.12
N ALA A 438 4.27 -3.36 -7.84
CA ALA A 438 5.29 -3.48 -8.88
C ALA A 438 5.41 -4.90 -9.45
N ALA A 439 4.95 -5.94 -8.74
CA ALA A 439 5.06 -7.34 -9.16
C ALA A 439 4.45 -7.62 -10.55
N PRO A 440 3.26 -7.10 -10.92
CA PRO A 440 2.64 -7.35 -12.22
C PRO A 440 3.48 -6.91 -13.42
N ALA A 441 4.48 -6.03 -13.24
CA ALA A 441 5.44 -5.67 -14.29
C ALA A 441 6.20 -6.89 -14.86
N LEU A 442 6.30 -7.97 -14.08
CA LEU A 442 6.92 -9.23 -14.45
C LEU A 442 6.02 -10.13 -15.30
N LEU A 443 4.71 -9.88 -15.35
CA LEU A 443 3.77 -10.64 -16.19
C LEU A 443 4.08 -10.44 -17.68
N PRO A 444 3.68 -11.38 -18.55
CA PRO A 444 3.88 -11.26 -19.99
C PRO A 444 3.25 -9.96 -20.53
N ARG A 445 3.98 -9.24 -21.38
CA ARG A 445 3.51 -7.95 -21.93
C ARG A 445 2.15 -8.06 -22.62
N GLY A 446 1.90 -9.17 -23.31
CA GLY A 446 0.63 -9.43 -23.98
C GLY A 446 -0.57 -9.55 -23.05
N SER A 447 -0.37 -9.91 -21.77
CA SER A 447 -1.44 -10.05 -20.78
C SER A 447 -1.64 -8.82 -19.91
N HIS A 448 -0.82 -7.76 -20.04
CA HIS A 448 -0.90 -6.57 -19.19
C HIS A 448 -2.28 -5.91 -19.21
N ARG A 449 -2.90 -5.78 -20.39
CA ARG A 449 -4.24 -5.20 -20.51
C ARG A 449 -5.30 -6.02 -19.78
N PHE A 450 -5.21 -7.35 -19.87
CA PHE A 450 -6.10 -8.27 -19.17
C PHE A 450 -5.97 -8.09 -17.66
N TRP A 451 -4.75 -8.11 -17.14
CA TRP A 451 -4.52 -7.98 -15.70
C TRP A 451 -4.87 -6.59 -15.14
N LEU A 452 -4.67 -5.53 -15.92
CA LEU A 452 -5.15 -4.18 -15.58
C LEU A 452 -6.68 -4.12 -15.52
N ALA A 453 -7.37 -4.78 -16.47
CA ALA A 453 -8.82 -4.85 -16.46
C ALA A 453 -9.34 -5.62 -15.24
N VAL A 454 -8.73 -6.76 -14.90
CA VAL A 454 -9.06 -7.52 -13.70
C VAL A 454 -8.88 -6.67 -12.43
N GLN A 455 -7.78 -5.92 -12.35
CA GLN A 455 -7.48 -5.06 -11.20
C GLN A 455 -8.49 -3.90 -11.08
N ALA A 456 -8.80 -3.22 -12.18
CA ALA A 456 -9.80 -2.16 -12.22
C ALA A 456 -11.21 -2.67 -11.87
N LEU A 457 -11.59 -3.84 -12.40
CA LEU A 457 -12.87 -4.47 -12.07
C LEU A 457 -12.94 -4.86 -10.60
N GLY A 458 -11.85 -5.38 -10.01
CA GLY A 458 -11.78 -5.68 -8.58
C GLY A 458 -11.97 -4.42 -7.72
N ALA A 459 -11.28 -3.33 -8.05
CA ALA A 459 -11.44 -2.05 -7.36
C ALA A 459 -12.87 -1.51 -7.47
N LEU A 460 -13.43 -1.50 -8.69
CA LEU A 460 -14.81 -1.06 -8.92
C LEU A 460 -15.81 -1.96 -8.18
N ALA A 461 -15.60 -3.28 -8.14
CA ALA A 461 -16.47 -4.19 -7.42
C ALA A 461 -16.44 -3.93 -5.91
N VAL A 462 -15.25 -3.73 -5.31
CA VAL A 462 -15.14 -3.37 -3.89
C VAL A 462 -15.86 -2.05 -3.64
N THR A 463 -15.55 -1.00 -4.41
CA THR A 463 -16.19 0.31 -4.25
C THR A 463 -17.72 0.21 -4.37
N HIS A 464 -18.27 -0.39 -5.41
CA HIS A 464 -19.73 -0.32 -5.65
C HIS A 464 -20.55 -1.32 -4.84
N LEU A 465 -19.94 -2.33 -4.24
CA LEU A 465 -20.65 -3.34 -3.42
C LEU A 465 -20.49 -3.09 -1.92
N LEU A 466 -19.43 -2.40 -1.52
CA LEU A 466 -19.08 -2.16 -0.13
C LEU A 466 -18.85 -0.68 0.10
N PHE A 467 -19.45 -0.17 1.16
CA PHE A 467 -19.08 1.12 1.70
C PHE A 467 -17.98 0.94 2.74
N THR A 468 -16.79 1.41 2.43
CA THR A 468 -15.66 1.43 3.37
C THR A 468 -15.93 2.46 4.46
N ASN A 469 -15.53 2.13 5.70
CA ASN A 469 -15.58 3.12 6.80
C ASN A 469 -14.58 4.27 6.56
N TRP A 470 -13.54 3.99 5.78
CA TRP A 470 -12.59 4.95 5.25
C TRP A 470 -13.20 5.71 4.08
#